data_AF-A0A5J4N5U9-F1
#
_entry.id   AF-A0A5J4N5U9-F1
#
_cell.length_a   1.000
_cell.length_b   1.000
_cell.length_c   1.000
_cell.angle_alpha   90.00
_cell.angle_beta   90.00
_cell.angle_gamma   90.00
#
_symmetry.space_group_name_H-M   'P 1'
#
loop_
_entity.id
_entity.type
_entity.pdbx_description
1 polymer ?
#
loop_
_entity_poly.entity_id
_entity_poly.type
_entity_poly.pdbx_seq_one_letter_code
_entity_poly.pdbx_strand_id
1 'polypeptide(L)'
;MESETNDTRSAIDRCEDLMTQWRSERNSLSFDPVPLLISLSELLEEQINIFFSTDPDPFDDRHPLRTDSSCDLGQILRLLSSHETFLERITFVYLVGSNDPVDQLVVAACRLLCAMRLGVTLSFTLDEEDTTIQALYRLALSDCEPTNCYALFLLGSVLDNTELLYITRQKNMQLIPVVVQRLATYTEQLKNELAAATPSRRDLGMNNLLGSFHLHNLTTEMKMRLSIAYLLPVAEYQDLMPSMYNGGILDLIYTWVSPEVAARDIRLTFEALRLLGNLMCHRCVYMEFVEKNGLQAVLKVPRPSVAATAVSIVLYYTAYFEDAMERVCQLPSAELTEMIKYALWLVECSHPSARCYSLFFLNLVLCYGVTFELFESQNGSVYLYNA
;
A
#
# COMPACT_ATOMS: atom_id res chain seq x y z
N MET A 1 -37.94 15.13 9.65
CA MET A 1 -37.33 16.05 8.66
C MET A 1 -36.04 16.54 9.29
N GLU A 2 -35.00 15.72 9.21
CA GLU A 2 -33.66 16.14 9.58
C GLU A 2 -33.10 16.92 8.39
N SER A 3 -32.64 18.14 8.67
CA SER A 3 -32.04 19.00 7.68
C SER A 3 -30.64 18.48 7.36
N GLU A 4 -30.49 17.83 6.22
CA GLU A 4 -29.21 17.75 5.53
C GLU A 4 -28.82 19.19 5.17
N THR A 5 -28.04 19.83 6.05
CA THR A 5 -27.30 21.03 5.70
C THR A 5 -26.27 20.62 4.66
N ASN A 6 -26.58 20.84 3.38
CA ASN A 6 -25.59 20.84 2.29
C ASN A 6 -24.49 21.83 2.67
N ASP A 7 -23.37 21.34 3.21
CA ASP A 7 -22.19 22.16 3.47
C ASP A 7 -21.60 22.55 2.12
N THR A 8 -21.88 23.76 1.67
CA THR A 8 -21.44 24.31 0.38
C THR A 8 -19.98 24.78 0.39
N ARG A 9 -19.23 24.54 1.47
CA ARG A 9 -17.82 24.95 1.59
C ARG A 9 -16.91 24.01 0.83
N SER A 10 -15.84 24.55 0.25
CA SER A 10 -14.81 23.71 -0.35
C SER A 10 -14.06 22.91 0.72
N ALA A 11 -13.45 21.79 0.34
CA ALA A 11 -12.61 21.00 1.24
C ALA A 11 -11.43 21.81 1.79
N ILE A 12 -10.91 22.75 1.00
CA ILE A 12 -9.82 23.66 1.38
C ILE A 12 -10.30 24.62 2.47
N ASP A 13 -11.47 25.24 2.31
CA ASP A 13 -12.04 26.16 3.32
C ASP A 13 -12.27 25.44 4.65
N ARG A 14 -12.80 24.21 4.61
CA ARG A 14 -12.98 23.35 5.80
C ARG A 14 -11.65 23.10 6.52
N CYS A 15 -10.56 22.88 5.79
CA CYS A 15 -9.22 22.73 6.37
C CYS A 15 -8.71 24.03 6.99
N GLU A 16 -8.90 25.17 6.31
CA GLU A 16 -8.49 26.49 6.82
C GLU A 16 -9.21 26.85 8.12
N ASP A 17 -10.50 26.55 8.23
CA ASP A 17 -11.30 26.75 9.43
C ASP A 17 -10.74 25.92 10.61
N LEU A 18 -10.50 24.62 10.38
CA LEU A 18 -9.92 23.72 11.38
C LEU A 18 -8.52 24.19 11.82
N MET A 19 -7.67 24.60 10.88
CA MET A 19 -6.34 25.11 11.21
C MET A 19 -6.40 26.44 11.95
N THR A 20 -7.37 27.30 11.64
CA THR A 20 -7.61 28.55 12.37
C THR A 20 -8.06 28.27 13.80
N GLN A 21 -8.99 27.34 14.00
CA GLN A 21 -9.41 26.88 15.33
C GLN A 21 -8.19 26.39 16.12
N TRP A 22 -7.41 25.46 15.57
CA TRP A 22 -6.22 24.92 16.23
C TRP A 22 -5.25 26.03 16.64
N ARG A 23 -4.93 26.97 15.75
CA ARG A 23 -4.01 28.09 16.08
C ARG A 23 -4.51 28.94 17.24
N SER A 24 -5.82 29.17 17.32
CA SER A 24 -6.43 30.03 18.36
C SER A 24 -6.54 29.33 19.72
N GLU A 25 -6.82 28.02 19.71
CA GLU A 25 -7.16 27.29 20.93
C GLU A 25 -6.01 26.44 21.49
N ARG A 26 -5.00 26.07 20.69
CA ARG A 26 -3.93 25.10 21.05
C ARG A 26 -3.14 25.35 22.34
N ASN A 27 -3.18 26.57 22.88
CA ASN A 27 -2.48 26.94 24.12
C ASN A 27 -3.43 27.12 25.31
N SER A 28 -4.74 26.95 25.10
CA SER A 28 -5.74 26.94 26.16
C SER A 28 -5.64 25.64 26.96
N LEU A 29 -5.74 25.74 28.29
CA LEU A 29 -5.75 24.57 29.19
C LEU A 29 -6.99 23.68 29.03
N SER A 30 -8.04 24.19 28.40
CA SER A 30 -9.31 23.47 28.16
C SER A 30 -9.44 22.93 26.73
N PHE A 31 -8.43 23.15 25.88
CA PHE A 31 -8.48 22.70 24.51
C PHE A 31 -8.26 21.19 24.43
N ASP A 32 -9.29 20.49 23.97
CA ASP A 32 -9.20 19.08 23.58
C ASP A 32 -8.90 18.99 22.07
N PRO A 33 -7.70 18.55 21.66
CA PRO A 33 -7.35 18.41 20.26
C PRO A 33 -8.07 17.24 19.55
N VAL A 34 -8.61 16.25 20.28
CA VAL A 34 -9.11 15.00 19.70
C VAL A 34 -10.18 15.22 18.62
N PRO A 35 -11.26 16.01 18.85
CA PRO A 35 -12.30 16.22 17.84
C PRO A 35 -11.77 16.90 16.58
N LEU A 36 -10.80 17.81 16.73
CA LEU A 36 -10.18 18.52 15.61
C LEU A 36 -9.32 17.60 14.76
N LEU A 37 -8.50 16.74 15.39
CA LEU A 37 -7.67 15.76 14.68
C LEU A 37 -8.54 14.73 13.93
N ILE A 38 -9.65 14.30 14.52
CA ILE A 38 -10.63 13.42 13.87
C ILE A 38 -11.23 14.11 12.63
N SER A 39 -11.66 15.37 12.76
CA SER A 39 -12.26 16.12 11.65
C SER A 39 -11.28 16.33 10.49
N LEU A 40 -10.01 16.60 10.79
CA LEU A 40 -8.95 16.67 9.76
C LEU A 40 -8.70 15.32 9.10
N SER A 41 -8.72 14.23 9.87
CA SER A 41 -8.53 12.88 9.33
C SER A 41 -9.65 12.49 8.37
N GLU A 42 -10.91 12.76 8.75
CA GLU A 42 -12.09 12.49 7.92
C GLU A 42 -12.05 13.29 6.62
N LEU A 43 -11.70 14.58 6.70
CA LEU A 43 -11.52 15.43 5.52
C LEU A 43 -10.43 14.87 4.59
N LEU A 44 -9.27 14.48 5.11
CA LEU A 44 -8.20 13.90 4.29
C LEU A 44 -8.59 12.54 3.70
N GLU A 45 -9.23 11.66 4.45
CA GLU A 45 -9.73 10.37 3.95
C GLU A 45 -10.75 10.56 2.81
N GLU A 46 -11.67 11.52 2.94
CA GLU A 46 -12.60 11.91 1.87
C GLU A 46 -11.84 12.32 0.60
N GLN A 47 -10.87 13.22 0.74
CA GLN A 47 -10.09 13.74 -0.40
C GLN A 47 -9.13 12.71 -1.01
N ILE A 48 -8.59 11.78 -0.20
CA ILE A 48 -7.81 10.63 -0.69
C ILE A 48 -8.66 9.74 -1.58
N ASN A 49 -9.89 9.42 -1.17
CA ASN A 49 -10.79 8.59 -1.98
C ASN A 49 -11.17 9.30 -3.30
N ILE A 50 -11.40 10.61 -3.28
CA ILE A 50 -11.65 11.40 -4.49
C ILE A 50 -10.43 11.38 -5.41
N PHE A 51 -9.23 11.65 -4.90
CA PHE A 51 -7.99 11.57 -5.69
C PHE A 51 -7.77 10.18 -6.28
N PHE A 52 -7.99 9.14 -5.50
CA PHE A 52 -7.89 7.76 -5.98
C PHE A 52 -8.93 7.36 -7.02
N SER A 53 -10.07 8.04 -7.08
CA SER A 53 -11.07 7.83 -8.14
C SER A 53 -10.65 8.38 -9.50
N THR A 54 -9.61 9.25 -9.55
CA THR A 54 -9.03 9.74 -10.81
C THR A 54 -7.99 8.79 -11.41
N ASP A 55 -7.83 7.59 -10.85
CA ASP A 55 -6.88 6.56 -11.29
C ASP A 55 -5.44 7.08 -11.47
N PRO A 56 -4.83 7.67 -10.42
CA PRO A 56 -3.42 8.06 -10.48
C PRO A 56 -2.53 6.81 -10.58
N ASP A 57 -1.34 6.96 -11.17
CA ASP A 57 -0.35 5.89 -11.20
C ASP A 57 -0.07 5.39 -9.76
N PRO A 58 -0.34 4.12 -9.44
CA PRO A 58 -0.33 3.67 -8.05
C PRO A 58 1.08 3.46 -7.49
N PHE A 59 2.12 3.54 -8.32
CA PHE A 59 3.52 3.59 -7.90
C PHE A 59 4.04 5.03 -7.78
N ASP A 60 3.25 6.03 -8.14
CA ASP A 60 3.59 7.43 -7.89
C ASP A 60 3.28 7.78 -6.43
N ASP A 61 4.30 7.72 -5.59
CA ASP A 61 4.25 8.05 -4.17
C ASP A 61 4.51 9.55 -3.89
N ARG A 62 4.72 10.34 -4.94
CA ARG A 62 5.02 11.77 -4.80
C ARG A 62 3.78 12.54 -4.37
N HIS A 63 4.03 13.76 -3.91
CA HIS A 63 2.98 14.69 -3.50
C HIS A 63 1.88 14.84 -4.58
N PRO A 64 0.56 14.75 -4.26
CA PRO A 64 -0.53 14.73 -5.25
C PRO A 64 -0.53 15.89 -6.26
N LEU A 65 -0.05 17.07 -5.84
CA LEU A 65 0.18 18.23 -6.73
C LEU A 65 1.15 17.98 -7.91
N ARG A 66 1.96 16.91 -7.87
CA ARG A 66 2.81 16.47 -8.98
C ARG A 66 2.03 15.77 -10.08
N THR A 67 0.95 15.09 -9.70
CA THR A 67 0.05 14.38 -10.60
C THR A 67 -1.05 15.33 -11.10
N ASP A 68 -1.68 16.07 -10.20
CA ASP A 68 -2.67 17.10 -10.52
C ASP A 68 -2.44 18.34 -9.64
N SER A 69 -1.96 19.42 -10.27
CA SER A 69 -1.67 20.69 -9.60
C SER A 69 -2.90 21.39 -8.99
N SER A 70 -4.11 20.97 -9.38
CA SER A 70 -5.38 21.54 -8.94
C SER A 70 -6.15 20.67 -7.94
N CYS A 71 -5.67 19.47 -7.61
CA CYS A 71 -6.41 18.57 -6.72
C CYS A 71 -6.46 19.10 -5.27
N ASP A 72 -7.65 19.06 -4.68
CA ASP A 72 -7.92 19.53 -3.31
C ASP A 72 -7.06 18.82 -2.26
N LEU A 73 -6.88 17.50 -2.40
CA LEU A 73 -5.99 16.72 -1.53
C LEU A 73 -4.58 17.32 -1.48
N GLY A 74 -4.02 17.64 -2.64
CA GLY A 74 -2.70 18.24 -2.73
C GLY A 74 -2.65 19.64 -2.12
N GLN A 75 -3.70 20.45 -2.31
CA GLN A 75 -3.77 21.79 -1.72
C GLN A 75 -3.84 21.73 -0.19
N ILE A 76 -4.66 20.84 0.37
CA ILE A 76 -4.80 20.62 1.80
C ILE A 76 -3.49 20.12 2.42
N LEU A 77 -2.85 19.11 1.81
CA LEU A 77 -1.57 18.59 2.30
C LEU A 77 -0.48 19.66 2.31
N ARG A 78 -0.42 20.50 1.27
CA ARG A 78 0.49 21.65 1.20
C ARG A 78 0.20 22.67 2.31
N LEU A 79 -1.07 22.94 2.59
CA LEU A 79 -1.45 23.86 3.67
C LEU A 79 -1.00 23.31 5.02
N LEU A 80 -1.31 22.05 5.33
CA LEU A 80 -0.92 21.42 6.60
C LEU A 80 0.60 21.33 6.76
N SER A 81 1.32 20.96 5.69
CA SER A 81 2.78 20.80 5.73
C SER A 81 3.53 22.12 5.89
N SER A 82 2.92 23.24 5.47
CA SER A 82 3.48 24.58 5.69
C SER A 82 3.46 25.02 7.17
N HIS A 83 2.74 24.31 8.03
CA HIS A 83 2.65 24.60 9.47
C HIS A 83 3.54 23.67 10.30
N GLU A 84 4.84 23.93 10.30
CA GLU A 84 5.84 23.14 11.04
C GLU A 84 5.45 22.93 12.52
N THR A 85 5.06 23.99 13.23
CA THR A 85 4.60 23.89 14.64
C THR A 85 3.40 22.97 14.86
N PHE A 86 2.56 22.76 13.84
CA PHE A 86 1.45 21.81 13.90
C PHE A 86 1.96 20.38 13.79
N LEU A 87 2.83 20.13 12.81
CA LEU A 87 3.47 18.82 12.62
C LEU A 87 4.31 18.40 13.84
N GLU A 88 5.10 19.32 14.39
CA GLU A 88 5.89 19.10 15.60
C GLU A 88 4.97 18.76 16.78
N ARG A 89 3.84 19.48 16.94
CA ARG A 89 2.93 19.22 18.06
C ARG A 89 2.18 17.89 17.88
N ILE A 90 1.76 17.53 16.68
CA ILE A 90 1.17 16.20 16.42
C ILE A 90 2.17 15.09 16.74
N THR A 91 3.41 15.23 16.28
CA THR A 91 4.43 14.18 16.41
C THR A 91 4.97 14.09 17.84
N PHE A 92 5.47 15.20 18.39
CA PHE A 92 6.23 15.18 19.64
C PHE A 92 5.38 15.40 20.90
N VAL A 93 4.12 15.84 20.76
CA VAL A 93 3.22 16.05 21.90
C VAL A 93 2.02 15.12 21.86
N TYR A 94 1.31 15.00 20.73
CA TYR A 94 0.07 14.23 20.68
C TYR A 94 0.33 12.72 20.50
N LEU A 95 1.20 12.34 19.56
CA LEU A 95 1.57 10.93 19.31
C LEU A 95 2.43 10.35 20.44
N VAL A 96 3.46 11.08 20.87
CA VAL A 96 4.45 10.61 21.86
C VAL A 96 4.03 10.92 23.31
N GLY A 97 2.96 11.70 23.51
CA GLY A 97 2.55 12.18 24.84
C GLY A 97 2.06 11.10 25.81
N SER A 98 1.62 9.95 25.31
CA SER A 98 1.18 8.81 26.11
C SER A 98 1.75 7.50 25.58
N ASN A 99 2.06 6.58 26.49
CA ASN A 99 2.47 5.22 26.12
C ASN A 99 1.27 4.26 26.01
N ASP A 100 0.07 4.72 26.35
CA ASP A 100 -1.15 3.90 26.30
C ASP A 100 -1.69 3.84 24.86
N PRO A 101 -1.71 2.65 24.23
CA PRO A 101 -2.21 2.51 22.86
C PRO A 101 -3.71 2.74 22.72
N VAL A 102 -4.49 2.81 23.81
CA VAL A 102 -5.93 3.16 23.77
C VAL A 102 -6.20 4.64 24.04
N ASP A 103 -5.16 5.44 24.29
CA ASP A 103 -5.29 6.88 24.49
C ASP A 103 -5.88 7.55 23.25
N GLN A 104 -6.99 8.27 23.42
CA GLN A 104 -7.74 8.85 22.30
C GLN A 104 -6.93 9.89 21.52
N LEU A 105 -6.02 10.61 22.19
CA LEU A 105 -5.15 11.58 21.54
C LEU A 105 -4.07 10.90 20.70
N VAL A 106 -3.47 9.84 21.23
CA VAL A 106 -2.51 9.01 20.46
C VAL A 106 -3.18 8.41 19.24
N VAL A 107 -4.37 7.81 19.41
CA VAL A 107 -5.14 7.20 18.31
C VAL A 107 -5.46 8.24 17.22
N ALA A 108 -5.96 9.42 17.62
CA ALA A 108 -6.32 10.48 16.69
C ALA A 108 -5.09 11.08 15.97
N ALA A 109 -3.97 11.25 16.67
CA ALA A 109 -2.71 11.71 16.09
C ALA A 109 -2.15 10.70 15.09
N CYS A 110 -2.10 9.41 15.43
CA CYS A 110 -1.71 8.33 14.53
C CYS A 110 -2.55 8.33 13.25
N ARG A 111 -3.88 8.40 13.39
CA ARG A 111 -4.82 8.42 12.27
C ARG A 111 -4.55 9.59 11.32
N LEU A 112 -4.39 10.80 11.87
CA LEU A 112 -4.14 11.99 11.08
C LEU A 112 -2.80 11.89 10.32
N LEU A 113 -1.74 11.45 11.00
CA LEU A 113 -0.43 11.22 10.36
C LEU A 113 -0.52 10.20 9.22
N CYS A 114 -1.29 9.12 9.39
CA CYS A 114 -1.55 8.14 8.33
C CYS A 114 -2.22 8.79 7.12
N ALA A 115 -3.22 9.66 7.34
CA ALA A 115 -3.92 10.38 6.29
C ALA A 115 -3.04 11.44 5.59
N MET A 116 -1.99 11.93 6.25
CA MET A 116 -1.09 12.95 5.70
C MET A 116 0.08 12.38 4.87
N ARG A 117 0.25 11.06 4.81
CA ARG A 117 1.46 10.40 4.28
C ARG A 117 1.88 10.79 2.85
N LEU A 118 0.92 11.18 1.98
CA LEU A 118 1.21 11.50 0.58
C LEU A 118 1.87 12.87 0.43
N GLY A 119 1.89 13.69 1.47
CA GLY A 119 2.49 15.04 1.41
C GLY A 119 3.33 15.42 2.61
N VAL A 120 3.39 14.56 3.64
CA VAL A 120 4.12 14.83 4.88
C VAL A 120 4.92 13.59 5.27
N THR A 121 6.23 13.78 5.39
CA THR A 121 7.15 12.80 5.96
C THR A 121 7.30 13.06 7.45
N LEU A 122 7.27 12.00 8.26
CA LEU A 122 7.55 12.12 9.69
C LEU A 122 8.99 12.58 9.93
N SER A 123 9.16 13.52 10.87
CA SER A 123 10.48 13.91 11.35
C SER A 123 10.95 12.93 12.43
N PHE A 124 12.17 12.43 12.28
CA PHE A 124 12.84 11.55 13.22
C PHE A 124 14.36 11.77 13.15
N THR A 125 15.07 11.39 14.21
CA THR A 125 16.53 11.29 14.19
C THR A 125 16.97 9.87 13.83
N LEU A 126 18.15 9.73 13.22
CA LEU A 126 18.77 8.44 12.91
C LEU A 126 19.41 7.85 14.18
N ASP A 127 18.56 7.57 15.18
CA ASP A 127 18.95 7.07 16.49
C ASP A 127 17.96 5.97 16.93
N GLU A 128 18.47 4.88 17.51
CA GLU A 128 17.62 3.83 18.08
C GLU A 128 16.74 4.36 19.21
N GLU A 129 17.20 5.40 19.90
CA GLU A 129 16.53 6.06 21.03
C GLU A 129 15.63 7.22 20.61
N ASP A 130 15.42 7.44 19.31
CA ASP A 130 14.45 8.43 18.83
C ASP A 130 13.06 8.14 19.44
N THR A 131 12.49 9.16 20.08
CA THR A 131 11.25 9.02 20.85
C THR A 131 10.05 8.66 19.97
N THR A 132 10.01 9.17 18.74
CA THR A 132 8.95 8.88 17.77
C THR A 132 9.08 7.44 17.29
N ILE A 133 10.28 7.01 16.92
CA ILE A 133 10.56 5.62 16.50
C ILE A 133 10.23 4.64 17.62
N GLN A 134 10.68 4.91 18.84
CA GLN A 134 10.36 4.09 20.02
C GLN A 134 8.85 4.02 20.28
N ALA A 135 8.13 5.14 20.12
CA ALA A 135 6.68 5.15 20.25
C ALA A 135 6.01 4.29 19.19
N LEU A 136 6.38 4.45 17.91
CA LEU A 136 5.80 3.68 16.82
C LEU A 136 6.03 2.18 16.98
N TYR A 137 7.25 1.72 17.35
CA TYR A 137 7.49 0.30 17.61
C TYR A 137 6.67 -0.25 18.78
N ARG A 138 6.53 0.52 19.86
CA ARG A 138 5.71 0.13 21.02
C ARG A 138 4.24 -0.02 20.63
N LEU A 139 3.70 0.96 19.91
CA LEU A 139 2.31 0.95 19.44
C LEU A 139 2.08 -0.20 18.45
N ALA A 140 3.01 -0.42 17.52
CA ALA A 140 2.94 -1.52 16.56
C ALA A 140 2.99 -2.90 17.23
N LEU A 141 3.77 -3.07 18.30
CA LEU A 141 3.83 -4.31 19.07
C LEU A 141 2.57 -4.53 19.94
N SER A 142 1.81 -3.49 20.26
CA SER A 142 0.58 -3.63 21.04
C SER A 142 -0.50 -4.43 20.30
N ASP A 143 -1.38 -5.10 21.04
CA ASP A 143 -2.54 -5.84 20.48
C ASP A 143 -3.80 -4.94 20.35
N CYS A 144 -3.62 -3.62 20.41
CA CYS A 144 -4.71 -2.65 20.39
C CYS A 144 -4.93 -2.09 18.98
N GLU A 145 -6.03 -2.51 18.36
CA GLU A 145 -6.54 -1.92 17.12
C GLU A 145 -7.42 -0.69 17.43
N PRO A 146 -7.40 0.37 16.59
CA PRO A 146 -6.67 0.48 15.31
C PRO A 146 -5.22 0.97 15.43
N THR A 147 -4.77 1.32 16.64
CA THR A 147 -3.49 2.00 16.90
C THR A 147 -2.29 1.22 16.38
N ASN A 148 -2.26 -0.11 16.57
CA ASN A 148 -1.18 -0.94 16.05
C ASN A 148 -1.11 -0.94 14.51
N CYS A 149 -2.24 -0.96 13.81
CA CYS A 149 -2.29 -0.86 12.35
C CYS A 149 -1.78 0.50 11.86
N TYR A 150 -2.17 1.59 12.52
CA TYR A 150 -1.65 2.92 12.18
C TYR A 150 -0.14 3.01 12.40
N ALA A 151 0.35 2.48 13.53
CA ALA A 151 1.78 2.49 13.82
C ALA A 151 2.58 1.68 12.80
N LEU A 152 2.08 0.52 12.35
CA LEU A 152 2.69 -0.26 11.26
C LEU A 152 2.77 0.56 9.97
N PHE A 153 1.69 1.23 9.59
CA PHE A 153 1.66 2.05 8.39
C PHE A 153 2.68 3.19 8.42
N LEU A 154 2.77 3.89 9.55
CA LEU A 154 3.74 4.96 9.74
C LEU A 154 5.18 4.43 9.77
N LEU A 155 5.43 3.28 10.41
CA LEU A 155 6.74 2.61 10.39
C LEU A 155 7.16 2.26 8.96
N GLY A 156 6.24 1.78 8.12
CA GLY A 156 6.53 1.49 6.71
C GLY A 156 7.17 2.68 6.00
N SER A 157 6.54 3.86 6.08
CA SER A 157 7.07 5.09 5.46
C SER A 157 8.40 5.56 6.06
N VAL A 158 8.61 5.31 7.34
CA VAL A 158 9.84 5.69 8.04
C VAL A 158 11.01 4.76 7.70
N LEU A 159 10.73 3.47 7.51
CA LEU A 159 11.72 2.44 7.21
C LEU A 159 12.14 2.39 5.73
N ASP A 160 11.52 3.18 4.86
CA ASP A 160 12.08 3.47 3.52
C ASP A 160 13.47 4.12 3.61
N ASN A 161 13.84 4.69 4.78
CA ASN A 161 15.20 5.06 5.09
C ASN A 161 16.04 3.81 5.45
N THR A 162 16.95 3.43 4.55
CA THR A 162 17.78 2.21 4.68
C THR A 162 18.74 2.23 5.88
N GLU A 163 19.21 3.41 6.30
CA GLU A 163 20.06 3.55 7.49
C GLU A 163 19.26 3.28 8.76
N LEU A 164 18.07 3.86 8.87
CA LEU A 164 17.17 3.59 9.99
C LEU A 164 16.71 2.13 10.02
N LEU A 165 16.45 1.52 8.86
CA LEU A 165 16.12 0.09 8.76
C LEU A 165 17.24 -0.79 9.35
N TYR A 166 18.50 -0.46 9.05
CA TYR A 166 19.66 -1.15 9.60
C TYR A 166 19.76 -0.97 11.12
N ILE A 167 19.63 0.28 11.59
CA ILE A 167 19.64 0.66 13.01
C ILE A 167 18.55 -0.10 13.79
N THR A 168 17.34 -0.17 13.24
CA THR A 168 16.18 -0.80 13.90
C THR A 168 16.03 -2.30 13.64
N ARG A 169 17.02 -2.95 13.00
CA ARG A 169 16.96 -4.36 12.57
C ARG A 169 16.52 -5.32 13.69
N GLN A 170 17.02 -5.16 14.91
CA GLN A 170 16.64 -6.01 16.05
C GLN A 170 15.16 -5.86 16.45
N LYS A 171 14.61 -4.65 16.39
CA LYS A 171 13.18 -4.40 16.63
C LYS A 171 12.33 -5.03 15.52
N ASN A 172 12.79 -4.95 14.27
CA ASN A 172 12.11 -5.59 13.13
C ASN A 172 12.11 -7.12 13.22
N MET A 173 13.21 -7.74 13.68
CA MET A 173 13.25 -9.19 13.93
C MET A 173 12.19 -9.66 14.94
N GLN A 174 11.81 -8.81 15.89
CA GLN A 174 10.77 -9.11 16.88
C GLN A 174 9.36 -8.81 16.35
N LEU A 175 9.20 -7.73 15.59
CA LEU A 175 7.89 -7.27 15.11
C LEU A 175 7.37 -8.09 13.92
N ILE A 176 8.23 -8.52 13.01
CA ILE A 176 7.83 -9.26 11.80
C ILE A 176 6.98 -10.52 12.12
N PRO A 177 7.39 -11.43 13.02
CA PRO A 177 6.57 -12.60 13.37
C PRO A 177 5.16 -12.22 13.87
N VAL A 178 5.06 -11.14 14.65
CA VAL A 178 3.79 -10.64 15.19
C VAL A 178 2.90 -10.14 14.04
N VAL A 179 3.45 -9.39 13.11
CA VAL A 179 2.72 -8.85 11.95
C VAL A 179 2.24 -9.98 11.03
N VAL A 180 3.10 -10.97 10.74
CA VAL A 180 2.72 -12.12 9.90
C VAL A 180 1.61 -12.94 10.56
N GLN A 181 1.65 -13.14 11.87
CA GLN A 181 0.59 -13.84 12.60
C GLN A 181 -0.75 -13.06 12.58
N ARG A 182 -0.70 -11.72 12.69
CA ARG A 182 -1.89 -10.87 12.56
C ARG A 182 -2.46 -10.95 11.15
N LEU A 183 -1.62 -10.87 10.13
CA LEU A 183 -2.03 -11.03 8.72
C LEU A 183 -2.69 -12.38 8.46
N ALA A 184 -2.19 -13.47 9.04
CA ALA A 184 -2.83 -14.78 8.96
C ALA A 184 -4.24 -14.74 9.61
N THR A 185 -4.37 -14.12 10.78
CA THR A 185 -5.65 -13.98 11.49
C THR A 185 -6.66 -13.16 10.67
N TYR A 186 -6.24 -12.01 10.12
CA TYR A 186 -7.07 -11.20 9.24
C TYR A 186 -7.47 -11.96 7.98
N THR A 187 -6.57 -12.80 7.45
CA THR A 187 -6.83 -13.59 6.24
C THR A 187 -7.93 -14.62 6.48
N GLU A 188 -7.92 -15.28 7.63
CA GLU A 188 -9.02 -16.18 8.01
C GLU A 188 -10.34 -15.43 8.25
N GLN A 189 -10.30 -14.24 8.86
CA GLN A 189 -11.49 -13.38 8.98
C GLN A 189 -12.05 -13.01 7.59
N LEU A 190 -11.20 -12.60 6.66
CA LEU A 190 -11.59 -12.23 5.30
C LEU A 190 -12.26 -13.40 4.56
N LYS A 191 -11.68 -14.60 4.68
CA LYS A 191 -12.26 -15.83 4.10
C LYS A 191 -13.65 -16.12 4.67
N ASN A 192 -13.83 -15.99 5.98
CA ASN A 192 -15.13 -16.21 6.63
C ASN A 192 -16.18 -15.19 6.18
N GLU A 193 -15.80 -13.92 6.07
CA GLU A 193 -16.67 -12.86 5.56
C GLU A 193 -17.05 -13.09 4.08
N LEU A 194 -16.10 -13.51 3.24
CA LEU A 194 -16.35 -13.87 1.84
C LEU A 194 -17.30 -15.07 1.71
N ALA A 195 -17.17 -16.08 2.58
CA ALA A 195 -18.05 -17.24 2.60
C ALA A 195 -19.48 -16.89 3.08
N ALA A 196 -19.61 -15.90 3.98
CA ALA A 196 -20.89 -15.43 4.48
C ALA A 196 -21.64 -14.50 3.50
N ALA A 197 -20.93 -13.85 2.57
CA ALA A 197 -21.53 -12.96 1.59
C ALA A 197 -22.39 -13.75 0.58
N THR A 198 -23.70 -13.50 0.59
CA THR A 198 -24.66 -14.14 -0.34
C THR A 198 -24.40 -13.69 -1.79
N PRO A 199 -24.47 -14.56 -2.81
CA PRO A 199 -24.12 -14.25 -4.20
C PRO A 199 -24.98 -13.17 -4.90
N SER A 200 -26.00 -12.59 -4.25
CA SER A 200 -26.89 -11.58 -4.82
C SER A 200 -26.32 -10.16 -4.87
N ARG A 201 -25.12 -9.92 -4.32
CA ARG A 201 -24.49 -8.59 -4.25
C ARG A 201 -23.37 -8.37 -5.28
N ARG A 202 -23.38 -9.11 -6.40
CA ARG A 202 -22.40 -8.97 -7.50
C ARG A 202 -22.64 -7.76 -8.41
N ASP A 203 -23.59 -6.89 -8.10
CA ASP A 203 -23.63 -5.53 -8.66
C ASP A 203 -22.63 -4.64 -7.90
N LEU A 204 -21.34 -5.00 -8.00
CA LEU A 204 -20.24 -4.20 -7.51
C LEU A 204 -20.03 -3.07 -8.53
N GLY A 205 -20.65 -1.92 -8.27
CA GLY A 205 -20.31 -0.69 -8.98
C GLY A 205 -18.80 -0.43 -8.88
N MET A 206 -18.23 0.24 -9.89
CA MET A 206 -16.79 0.54 -10.00
C MET A 206 -16.16 1.11 -8.71
N ASN A 207 -16.93 1.86 -7.91
CA ASN A 207 -16.48 2.46 -6.65
C ASN A 207 -16.21 1.44 -5.53
N ASN A 208 -16.90 0.30 -5.52
CA ASN A 208 -16.65 -0.76 -4.53
C ASN A 208 -15.43 -1.63 -4.90
N LEU A 209 -15.08 -1.69 -6.19
CA LEU A 209 -13.92 -2.47 -6.65
C LEU A 209 -12.60 -1.80 -6.29
N LEU A 210 -12.54 -0.46 -6.34
CA LEU A 210 -11.33 0.32 -6.06
C LEU A 210 -10.81 0.17 -4.63
N GLY A 211 -11.64 -0.29 -3.68
CA GLY A 211 -11.32 -0.31 -2.25
C GLY A 211 -11.27 1.11 -1.66
N SER A 212 -12.00 1.34 -0.57
CA SER A 212 -12.02 2.63 0.10
C SER A 212 -10.82 2.79 1.04
N PHE A 213 -10.30 4.01 1.17
CA PHE A 213 -9.35 4.41 2.19
C PHE A 213 -10.12 5.06 3.35
N HIS A 214 -10.40 4.26 4.39
CA HIS A 214 -11.01 4.73 5.62
C HIS A 214 -10.19 4.22 6.79
N LEU A 215 -9.83 5.12 7.70
CA LEU A 215 -9.04 4.77 8.87
C LEU A 215 -9.92 4.61 10.11
N HIS A 216 -11.12 5.20 10.17
CA HIS A 216 -12.08 4.84 11.22
C HIS A 216 -12.68 3.45 10.97
N ASN A 217 -12.94 2.68 12.03
CA ASN A 217 -13.55 1.34 11.96
C ASN A 217 -12.92 0.46 10.88
N LEU A 218 -11.59 0.23 10.99
CA LEU A 218 -10.81 -0.49 9.98
C LEU A 218 -11.47 -1.80 9.54
N THR A 219 -11.70 -1.93 8.23
CA THR A 219 -12.07 -3.21 7.62
C THR A 219 -10.91 -4.19 7.67
N THR A 220 -11.20 -5.47 7.51
CA THR A 220 -10.21 -6.55 7.50
C THR A 220 -9.12 -6.31 6.44
N GLU A 221 -9.50 -5.85 5.24
CA GLU A 221 -8.59 -5.50 4.14
C GLU A 221 -7.75 -4.27 4.46
N MET A 222 -8.32 -3.25 5.12
CA MET A 222 -7.57 -2.07 5.51
C MET A 222 -6.50 -2.41 6.56
N LYS A 223 -6.83 -3.26 7.54
CA LYS A 223 -5.83 -3.78 8.51
C LYS A 223 -4.68 -4.48 7.79
N MET A 224 -4.99 -5.30 6.77
CA MET A 224 -3.97 -5.96 5.96
C MET A 224 -3.13 -4.95 5.17
N ARG A 225 -3.75 -4.01 4.46
CA ARG A 225 -3.03 -2.98 3.67
C ARG A 225 -2.07 -2.17 4.54
N LEU A 226 -2.51 -1.72 5.72
CA LEU A 226 -1.66 -0.99 6.68
C LEU A 226 -0.50 -1.87 7.19
N SER A 227 -0.75 -3.16 7.44
CA SER A 227 0.27 -4.10 7.90
C SER A 227 1.27 -4.47 6.81
N ILE A 228 0.83 -4.62 5.56
CA ILE A 228 1.69 -4.89 4.40
C ILE A 228 2.62 -3.70 4.15
N ALA A 229 2.15 -2.47 4.33
CA ALA A 229 2.99 -1.28 4.16
C ALA A 229 4.25 -1.29 5.05
N TYR A 230 4.16 -1.83 6.27
CA TYR A 230 5.33 -2.08 7.12
C TYR A 230 6.26 -3.15 6.53
N LEU A 231 5.69 -4.20 5.95
CA LEU A 231 6.45 -5.32 5.41
C LEU A 231 7.20 -4.97 4.12
N LEU A 232 6.75 -3.98 3.34
CA LEU A 232 7.39 -3.57 2.09
C LEU A 232 8.88 -3.21 2.24
N PRO A 233 9.28 -2.21 3.05
CA PRO A 233 10.70 -1.84 3.18
C PRO A 233 11.55 -2.93 3.83
N VAL A 234 10.98 -3.79 4.69
CA VAL A 234 11.74 -4.85 5.36
C VAL A 234 11.88 -6.12 4.50
N ALA A 235 11.04 -6.30 3.48
CA ALA A 235 11.00 -7.50 2.65
C ALA A 235 12.28 -7.73 1.85
N GLU A 236 12.92 -6.66 1.38
CA GLU A 236 14.19 -6.75 0.63
C GLU A 236 15.38 -7.13 1.53
N TYR A 237 15.24 -6.94 2.85
CA TYR A 237 16.34 -7.09 3.78
C TYR A 237 16.62 -8.57 4.11
N GLN A 238 17.78 -9.06 3.66
CA GLN A 238 18.15 -10.49 3.72
C GLN A 238 18.05 -11.12 5.12
N ASP A 239 18.41 -10.39 6.19
CA ASP A 239 18.36 -10.93 7.56
C ASP A 239 16.93 -11.02 8.12
N LEU A 240 15.99 -10.26 7.55
CA LEU A 240 14.62 -10.15 8.04
C LEU A 240 13.65 -11.05 7.26
N MET A 241 13.90 -11.23 5.96
CA MET A 241 13.09 -12.06 5.09
C MET A 241 12.81 -13.49 5.63
N PRO A 242 13.78 -14.23 6.23
CA PRO A 242 13.52 -15.58 6.72
C PRO A 242 12.36 -15.67 7.71
N SER A 243 12.15 -14.63 8.53
CA SER A 243 11.02 -14.60 9.47
C SER A 243 9.67 -14.50 8.74
N MET A 244 9.60 -13.71 7.66
CA MET A 244 8.40 -13.60 6.84
C MET A 244 8.14 -14.90 6.06
N TYR A 245 9.19 -15.42 5.42
CA TYR A 245 9.12 -16.62 4.60
C TYR A 245 8.69 -17.85 5.42
N ASN A 246 9.35 -18.10 6.56
CA ASN A 246 8.98 -19.20 7.46
C ASN A 246 7.61 -19.00 8.12
N GLY A 247 7.15 -17.75 8.23
CA GLY A 247 5.81 -17.41 8.71
C GLY A 247 4.69 -17.65 7.69
N GLY A 248 5.00 -18.12 6.48
CA GLY A 248 4.01 -18.45 5.45
C GLY A 248 3.49 -17.25 4.66
N ILE A 249 4.27 -16.17 4.55
CA ILE A 249 3.83 -14.94 3.88
C ILE A 249 3.41 -15.18 2.41
N LEU A 250 4.03 -16.13 1.70
CA LEU A 250 3.69 -16.42 0.31
C LEU A 250 2.29 -17.04 0.16
N ASP A 251 1.88 -17.92 1.07
CA ASP A 251 0.54 -18.51 1.04
C ASP A 251 -0.54 -17.44 1.31
N LEU A 252 -0.22 -16.46 2.16
CA LEU A 252 -1.09 -15.30 2.39
C LEU A 252 -1.19 -14.43 1.13
N ILE A 253 -0.06 -14.11 0.49
CA ILE A 253 -0.02 -13.35 -0.77
C ILE A 253 -0.87 -14.04 -1.85
N TYR A 254 -0.73 -15.36 -2.04
CA TYR A 254 -1.53 -16.09 -3.02
C TYR A 254 -3.02 -16.07 -2.70
N THR A 255 -3.39 -16.04 -1.42
CA THR A 255 -4.78 -15.84 -1.01
C THR A 255 -5.26 -14.44 -1.42
N TRP A 256 -4.46 -13.39 -1.22
CA TRP A 256 -4.84 -12.01 -1.52
C TRP A 256 -4.83 -11.67 -3.03
N VAL A 257 -4.13 -12.47 -3.83
CA VAL A 257 -4.10 -12.38 -5.31
C VAL A 257 -5.27 -13.15 -5.96
N SER A 258 -6.03 -13.92 -5.18
CA SER A 258 -7.15 -14.70 -5.72
C SER A 258 -8.23 -13.82 -6.37
N PRO A 259 -8.95 -14.31 -7.40
CA PRO A 259 -10.05 -13.57 -8.02
C PRO A 259 -11.14 -13.15 -7.01
N GLU A 260 -11.39 -13.98 -5.99
CA GLU A 260 -12.38 -13.70 -4.96
C GLU A 260 -12.00 -12.49 -4.10
N VAL A 261 -10.71 -12.37 -3.72
CA VAL A 261 -10.22 -11.21 -2.96
C VAL A 261 -10.10 -9.98 -3.87
N ALA A 262 -9.60 -10.15 -5.10
CA ALA A 262 -9.46 -9.06 -6.07
C ALA A 262 -10.81 -8.42 -6.44
N ALA A 263 -11.89 -9.22 -6.49
CA ALA A 263 -13.25 -8.71 -6.71
C ALA A 263 -13.82 -7.94 -5.50
N ARG A 264 -13.22 -8.10 -4.32
CA ARG A 264 -13.66 -7.45 -3.08
C ARG A 264 -12.86 -6.20 -2.75
N ASP A 265 -11.54 -6.27 -2.83
CA ASP A 265 -10.64 -5.12 -2.62
C ASP A 265 -9.41 -5.29 -3.53
N ILE A 266 -9.42 -4.61 -4.68
CA ILE A 266 -8.33 -4.69 -5.66
C ILE A 266 -7.03 -4.02 -5.15
N ARG A 267 -7.12 -3.10 -4.18
CA ARG A 267 -5.95 -2.45 -3.58
C ARG A 267 -5.21 -3.40 -2.65
N LEU A 268 -5.92 -4.28 -1.94
CA LEU A 268 -5.27 -5.36 -1.19
C LEU A 268 -4.48 -6.27 -2.13
N THR A 269 -5.05 -6.65 -3.28
CA THR A 269 -4.33 -7.42 -4.30
C THR A 269 -3.12 -6.65 -4.84
N PHE A 270 -3.24 -5.34 -5.06
CA PHE A 270 -2.12 -4.49 -5.45
C PHE A 270 -1.00 -4.50 -4.40
N GLU A 271 -1.30 -4.26 -3.11
CA GLU A 271 -0.28 -4.28 -2.05
C GLU A 271 0.35 -5.68 -1.88
N ALA A 272 -0.43 -6.75 -2.05
CA ALA A 272 0.08 -8.12 -2.03
C ALA A 272 1.10 -8.38 -3.16
N LEU A 273 0.83 -7.90 -4.37
CA LEU A 273 1.74 -8.01 -5.51
C LEU A 273 2.99 -7.13 -5.34
N ARG A 274 2.85 -5.95 -4.72
CA ARG A 274 4.01 -5.12 -4.34
C ARG A 274 4.90 -5.87 -3.35
N LEU A 275 4.31 -6.46 -2.32
CA LEU A 275 5.04 -7.24 -1.33
C LEU A 275 5.75 -8.44 -1.97
N LEU A 276 5.06 -9.15 -2.87
CA LEU A 276 5.67 -10.21 -3.66
C LEU A 276 6.88 -9.69 -4.45
N GLY A 277 6.72 -8.60 -5.19
CA GLY A 277 7.81 -7.99 -5.97
C GLY A 277 9.04 -7.66 -5.12
N ASN A 278 8.86 -7.09 -3.93
CA ASN A 278 9.96 -6.81 -2.99
C ASN A 278 10.62 -8.10 -2.47
N LEU A 279 9.85 -9.16 -2.22
CA LEU A 279 10.38 -10.45 -1.79
C LEU A 279 11.09 -11.22 -2.90
N MET A 280 10.81 -10.93 -4.17
CA MET A 280 11.40 -11.64 -5.31
C MET A 280 12.89 -11.37 -5.50
N CYS A 281 13.51 -10.44 -4.77
CA CYS A 281 14.96 -10.35 -4.75
C CYS A 281 15.63 -11.58 -4.09
N HIS A 282 14.86 -12.41 -3.36
CA HIS A 282 15.34 -13.60 -2.68
C HIS A 282 15.12 -14.87 -3.50
N ARG A 283 16.17 -15.67 -3.64
CA ARG A 283 16.16 -16.92 -4.42
C ARG A 283 15.08 -17.92 -4.03
N CYS A 284 14.89 -18.16 -2.74
CA CYS A 284 13.84 -19.07 -2.28
C CYS A 284 12.44 -18.61 -2.75
N VAL A 285 12.20 -17.31 -2.80
CA VAL A 285 10.90 -16.73 -3.14
C VAL A 285 10.61 -16.84 -4.64
N TYR A 286 11.49 -16.36 -5.52
CA TYR A 286 11.21 -16.42 -6.97
C TYR A 286 11.16 -17.85 -7.49
N MET A 287 11.93 -18.76 -6.89
CA MET A 287 11.91 -20.17 -7.24
C MET A 287 10.59 -20.83 -6.84
N GLU A 288 10.16 -20.64 -5.59
CA GLU A 288 8.87 -21.12 -5.11
C GLU A 288 7.72 -20.50 -5.91
N PHE A 289 7.84 -19.24 -6.31
CA PHE A 289 6.88 -18.58 -7.19
C PHE A 289 6.67 -19.32 -8.50
N VAL A 290 7.76 -19.68 -9.20
CA VAL A 290 7.66 -20.43 -10.46
C VAL A 290 7.15 -21.85 -10.21
N GLU A 291 7.59 -22.51 -9.12
CA GLU A 291 7.23 -23.90 -8.81
C GLU A 291 5.78 -24.07 -8.33
N LYS A 292 5.18 -23.07 -7.67
CA LYS A 292 3.81 -23.12 -7.13
C LYS A 292 2.75 -22.49 -8.04
N ASN A 293 2.99 -22.44 -9.36
CA ASN A 293 2.09 -21.80 -10.32
C ASN A 293 1.82 -20.31 -10.00
N GLY A 294 2.82 -19.60 -9.47
CA GLY A 294 2.68 -18.18 -9.14
C GLY A 294 2.45 -17.31 -10.37
N LEU A 295 3.08 -17.64 -11.51
CA LEU A 295 2.86 -16.96 -12.78
C LEU A 295 1.38 -17.03 -13.19
N GLN A 296 0.78 -18.22 -13.11
CA GLN A 296 -0.64 -18.47 -13.38
C GLN A 296 -1.54 -17.62 -12.48
N ALA A 297 -1.19 -17.49 -11.20
CA ALA A 297 -1.96 -16.72 -10.24
C ALA A 297 -1.96 -15.23 -10.60
N VAL A 298 -0.79 -14.65 -10.90
CA VAL A 298 -0.69 -13.22 -11.21
C VAL A 298 -1.26 -12.87 -12.58
N LEU A 299 -1.19 -13.78 -13.57
CA LEU A 299 -1.80 -13.56 -14.89
C LEU A 299 -3.35 -13.55 -14.85
N LYS A 300 -3.96 -14.04 -13.76
CA LYS A 300 -5.43 -13.98 -13.54
C LYS A 300 -5.90 -12.70 -12.88
N VAL A 301 -5.00 -11.81 -12.46
CA VAL A 301 -5.37 -10.51 -11.88
C VAL A 301 -6.24 -9.73 -12.87
N PRO A 302 -7.42 -9.21 -12.43
CA PRO A 302 -8.35 -8.51 -13.31
C PRO A 302 -7.72 -7.32 -14.04
N ARG A 303 -8.11 -7.11 -15.30
CA ARG A 303 -7.67 -5.98 -16.14
C ARG A 303 -8.90 -5.31 -16.78
N PRO A 304 -8.95 -3.96 -16.90
CA PRO A 304 -8.01 -3.01 -16.32
C PRO A 304 -8.15 -2.94 -14.79
N SER A 305 -7.04 -2.74 -14.08
CA SER A 305 -7.05 -2.49 -12.63
C SER A 305 -5.74 -1.90 -12.14
N VAL A 306 -5.78 -1.27 -10.96
CA VAL A 306 -4.59 -0.80 -10.25
C VAL A 306 -3.60 -1.95 -9.96
N ALA A 307 -4.11 -3.14 -9.61
CA ALA A 307 -3.32 -4.34 -9.32
C ALA A 307 -2.57 -4.87 -10.55
N ALA A 308 -3.11 -4.72 -11.76
CA ALA A 308 -2.43 -5.10 -12.99
C ALA A 308 -1.10 -4.34 -13.16
N THR A 309 -1.02 -3.10 -12.67
CA THR A 309 0.24 -2.31 -12.62
C THR A 309 1.29 -3.03 -11.77
N ALA A 310 0.93 -3.68 -10.66
CA ALA A 310 1.89 -4.43 -9.85
C ALA A 310 2.29 -5.77 -10.46
N VAL A 311 1.46 -6.35 -11.35
CA VAL A 311 1.83 -7.54 -12.12
C VAL A 311 3.05 -7.28 -13.01
N SER A 312 3.18 -6.07 -13.59
CA SER A 312 4.36 -5.74 -14.41
C SER A 312 5.67 -5.84 -13.62
N ILE A 313 5.66 -5.48 -12.34
CA ILE A 313 6.81 -5.60 -11.44
C ILE A 313 7.15 -7.06 -11.18
N VAL A 314 6.14 -7.88 -10.86
CA VAL A 314 6.33 -9.32 -10.64
C VAL A 314 6.88 -10.01 -11.90
N LEU A 315 6.35 -9.67 -13.07
CA LEU A 315 6.87 -10.17 -14.35
C LEU A 315 8.33 -9.76 -14.55
N TYR A 316 8.66 -8.47 -14.36
CA TYR A 316 10.01 -7.96 -14.47
C TYR A 316 10.99 -8.70 -13.54
N TYR A 317 10.68 -8.83 -12.25
CA TYR A 317 11.55 -9.57 -11.32
C TYR A 317 11.61 -11.07 -11.62
N THR A 318 10.56 -11.67 -12.17
CA THR A 318 10.63 -13.07 -12.67
C THR A 318 11.66 -13.17 -13.79
N ALA A 319 11.61 -12.25 -14.76
CA ALA A 319 12.50 -12.25 -15.92
C ALA A 319 13.95 -11.85 -15.59
N TYR A 320 14.14 -11.11 -14.49
CA TYR A 320 15.45 -10.67 -14.05
C TYR A 320 16.37 -11.84 -13.66
N PHE A 321 15.82 -12.96 -13.17
CA PHE A 321 16.59 -14.12 -12.76
C PHE A 321 16.60 -15.21 -13.85
N GLU A 322 17.78 -15.49 -14.40
CA GLU A 322 17.94 -16.44 -15.52
C GLU A 322 17.40 -17.84 -15.22
N ASP A 323 17.64 -18.36 -14.01
CA ASP A 323 17.22 -19.70 -13.63
C ASP A 323 15.72 -19.81 -13.29
N ALA A 324 15.08 -18.68 -12.95
CA ALA A 324 13.62 -18.59 -12.96
C ALA A 324 13.10 -18.68 -14.39
N MET A 325 13.71 -17.93 -15.33
CA MET A 325 13.33 -17.95 -16.73
C MET A 325 13.56 -19.30 -17.43
N GLU A 326 14.60 -20.04 -17.07
CA GLU A 326 14.80 -21.42 -17.56
C GLU A 326 13.60 -22.31 -17.24
N ARG A 327 13.02 -22.17 -16.05
CA ARG A 327 11.82 -22.91 -15.63
C ARG A 327 10.57 -22.36 -16.29
N VAL A 328 10.42 -21.04 -16.37
CA VAL A 328 9.29 -20.40 -17.05
C VAL A 328 9.22 -20.83 -18.51
N CYS A 329 10.34 -20.87 -19.23
CA CYS A 329 10.40 -21.30 -20.63
C CYS A 329 10.01 -22.77 -20.86
N GLN A 330 9.96 -23.58 -19.79
CA GLN A 330 9.49 -24.97 -19.84
C GLN A 330 7.98 -25.11 -19.55
N LEU A 331 7.29 -24.02 -19.20
CA LEU A 331 5.85 -24.02 -18.98
C LEU A 331 5.09 -24.30 -20.29
N PRO A 332 3.84 -24.80 -20.19
CA PRO A 332 2.98 -25.00 -21.35
C PRO A 332 2.88 -23.76 -22.24
N SER A 333 2.87 -23.95 -23.56
CA SER A 333 2.78 -22.84 -24.54
C SER A 333 1.61 -21.88 -24.29
N ALA A 334 0.49 -22.38 -23.75
CA ALA A 334 -0.66 -21.54 -23.38
C ALA A 334 -0.32 -20.51 -22.28
N GLU A 335 0.45 -20.91 -21.27
CA GLU A 335 0.90 -20.05 -20.17
C GLU A 335 1.82 -18.94 -20.68
N LEU A 336 2.81 -19.33 -21.49
CA LEU A 336 3.76 -18.41 -22.10
C LEU A 336 3.06 -17.43 -23.06
N THR A 337 2.06 -17.90 -23.79
CA THR A 337 1.25 -17.07 -24.67
C THR A 337 0.53 -15.99 -23.86
N GLU A 338 -0.14 -16.37 -22.77
CA GLU A 338 -0.84 -15.42 -21.91
C GLU A 338 0.12 -14.46 -21.19
N MET A 339 1.31 -14.92 -20.79
CA MET A 339 2.36 -14.08 -20.22
C MET A 339 2.76 -12.95 -21.19
N ILE A 340 3.06 -13.29 -22.44
CA ILE A 340 3.45 -12.30 -23.47
C ILE A 340 2.26 -11.38 -23.80
N LYS A 341 1.04 -11.91 -23.93
CA LYS A 341 -0.15 -11.07 -24.14
C LYS A 341 -0.36 -10.07 -23.01
N TYR A 342 -0.15 -10.51 -21.76
CA TYR A 342 -0.29 -9.64 -20.60
C TYR A 342 0.76 -8.52 -20.64
N ALA A 343 2.02 -8.85 -20.91
CA ALA A 343 3.08 -7.85 -21.05
C ALA A 343 2.78 -6.85 -22.17
N LEU A 344 2.37 -7.30 -23.35
CA LEU A 344 1.99 -6.41 -24.46
C LEU A 344 0.82 -5.50 -24.09
N TRP A 345 -0.20 -6.02 -23.40
CA TRP A 345 -1.30 -5.19 -22.89
C TRP A 345 -0.83 -4.13 -21.88
N LEU A 346 0.16 -4.47 -21.03
CA LEU A 346 0.75 -3.52 -20.08
C LEU A 346 1.53 -2.38 -20.76
N VAL A 347 2.08 -2.60 -21.97
CA VAL A 347 2.74 -1.55 -22.77
C VAL A 347 1.76 -0.46 -23.21
N GLU A 348 0.46 -0.79 -23.31
CA GLU A 348 -0.59 0.16 -23.69
C GLU A 348 -1.32 0.77 -22.48
N CYS A 349 -0.93 0.43 -21.24
CA CYS A 349 -1.58 0.93 -20.04
C CYS A 349 -1.40 2.45 -19.84
N SER A 350 -2.38 3.10 -19.23
CA SER A 350 -2.32 4.54 -18.90
C SER A 350 -1.21 4.87 -17.90
N HIS A 351 -0.87 3.94 -17.00
CA HIS A 351 0.13 4.14 -15.95
C HIS A 351 1.56 4.04 -16.49
N PRO A 352 2.37 5.12 -16.41
CA PRO A 352 3.78 5.10 -16.82
C PRO A 352 4.61 4.00 -16.15
N SER A 353 4.35 3.68 -14.87
CA SER A 353 5.04 2.62 -14.15
C SER A 353 4.80 1.24 -14.78
N ALA A 354 3.54 0.86 -15.05
CA ALA A 354 3.18 -0.38 -15.72
C ALA A 354 3.91 -0.53 -17.07
N ARG A 355 3.89 0.54 -17.88
CA ARG A 355 4.57 0.58 -19.19
C ARG A 355 6.07 0.35 -19.03
N CYS A 356 6.70 1.09 -18.12
CA CYS A 356 8.13 1.02 -17.87
C CYS A 356 8.58 -0.41 -17.48
N TYR A 357 7.93 -1.00 -16.47
CA TYR A 357 8.27 -2.36 -16.02
C TYR A 357 7.94 -3.43 -17.06
N SER A 358 6.87 -3.26 -17.84
CA SER A 358 6.56 -4.19 -18.94
C SER A 358 7.62 -4.14 -20.04
N LEU A 359 8.11 -2.95 -20.38
CA LEU A 359 9.21 -2.79 -21.34
C LEU A 359 10.51 -3.40 -20.81
N PHE A 360 10.83 -3.24 -19.53
CA PHE A 360 11.98 -3.93 -18.93
C PHE A 360 11.84 -5.44 -18.98
N PHE A 361 10.65 -5.97 -18.67
CA PHE A 361 10.35 -7.39 -18.82
C PHE A 361 10.56 -7.87 -20.26
N LEU A 362 9.96 -7.21 -21.26
CA LEU A 362 10.10 -7.58 -22.67
C LEU A 362 11.57 -7.53 -23.12
N ASN A 363 12.32 -6.50 -22.72
CA ASN A 363 13.75 -6.41 -23.02
C ASN A 363 14.55 -7.61 -22.50
N LEU A 364 14.18 -8.17 -21.35
CA LEU A 364 14.84 -9.34 -20.78
C LEU A 364 14.39 -10.64 -21.44
N VAL A 365 13.09 -10.84 -21.66
CA VAL A 365 12.58 -12.14 -22.12
C VAL A 365 12.71 -12.38 -23.62
N LEU A 366 12.90 -11.35 -24.45
CA LEU A 366 13.00 -11.53 -25.90
C LEU A 366 14.32 -12.18 -26.37
N CYS A 367 15.28 -12.40 -25.47
CA CYS A 367 16.47 -13.20 -25.78
C CYS A 367 16.20 -14.71 -25.80
N TYR A 368 15.10 -15.19 -25.19
CA TYR A 368 14.71 -16.59 -25.22
C TYR A 368 13.87 -16.89 -26.46
N GLY A 369 14.23 -17.96 -27.19
CA GLY A 369 13.59 -18.27 -28.48
C GLY A 369 12.07 -18.46 -28.39
N VAL A 370 11.60 -19.20 -27.38
CA VAL A 370 10.16 -19.51 -27.21
C VAL A 370 9.33 -18.25 -26.97
N THR A 371 9.80 -17.33 -26.13
CA THR A 371 9.11 -16.06 -25.84
C THR A 371 9.22 -15.09 -27.01
N PHE A 372 10.34 -15.08 -27.73
CA PHE A 372 10.50 -14.27 -28.94
C PHE A 372 9.52 -14.70 -30.05
N GLU A 373 9.41 -16.01 -30.33
CA GLU A 373 8.46 -16.54 -31.30
C GLU A 373 7.00 -16.18 -30.93
N LEU A 374 6.65 -16.27 -29.64
CA LEU A 374 5.33 -15.87 -29.16
C LEU A 374 5.08 -14.37 -29.29
N PHE A 375 6.09 -13.54 -29.02
CA PHE A 375 6.02 -12.09 -29.23
C PHE A 375 5.79 -11.73 -30.70
N GLU A 376 6.53 -12.37 -31.62
CA GLU A 376 6.35 -12.17 -33.06
C GLU A 376 4.95 -12.60 -33.51
N SER A 377 4.48 -13.76 -33.04
CA SER A 377 3.14 -14.28 -33.37
C SER A 377 1.99 -13.35 -32.93
N GLN A 378 2.26 -12.48 -31.97
CA GLN A 378 1.31 -11.52 -31.41
C GLN A 378 1.47 -10.10 -31.98
N ASN A 379 2.29 -9.92 -33.02
CA ASN A 379 2.66 -8.62 -33.59
C ASN A 379 3.26 -7.66 -32.55
N GLY A 380 4.07 -8.19 -31.62
CA GLY A 380 4.62 -7.43 -30.51
C GLY A 380 5.41 -6.17 -30.91
N SER A 381 6.00 -6.14 -32.11
CA SER A 381 6.71 -4.99 -32.66
C SER A 381 5.83 -3.73 -32.79
N VAL A 382 4.53 -3.90 -33.03
CA VAL A 382 3.56 -2.79 -33.12
C VAL A 382 3.40 -2.13 -31.75
N TYR A 383 3.31 -2.93 -30.69
CA TYR A 383 3.21 -2.43 -29.32
C TYR A 383 4.46 -1.62 -28.95
N LEU A 384 5.65 -2.14 -29.24
CA LEU A 384 6.92 -1.44 -28.96
C LEU A 384 7.07 -0.14 -29.76
N TYR A 385 6.57 -0.09 -30.99
CA TYR A 385 6.60 1.13 -31.81
C TYR A 385 5.68 2.23 -31.26
N ASN A 386 4.55 1.84 -30.67
CA ASN A 386 3.55 2.74 -30.10
C ASN A 386 3.79 3.04 -28.61
N ALA A 387 4.82 2.43 -28.01
CA ALA A 387 5.07 2.39 -26.58
C ALA A 387 5.56 3.70 -25.96
#